data_AF-A0A6N7PL16-F1
#
_entry.id   AF-A0A6N7PL16-F1
#
_cell.length_a   1.000
_cell.length_b   1.000
_cell.length_c   1.000
_cell.angle_alpha   90.00
_cell.angle_beta   90.00
_cell.angle_gamma   90.00
#
_symmetry.space_group_name_H-M   'P 1'
#
loop_
_entity.id
_entity.type
_entity.pdbx_description
1 polymer ?
#
loop_
_entity_poly.entity_id
_entity_poly.type
_entity_poly.pdbx_seq_one_letter_code
_entity_poly.pdbx_strand_id
1 'polypeptide(L)'
;MCCFSKPVRSVSATNIFAREAPEGRQYLAYSMTLSASEDLAMILPLPVPQGTRDDAVTFIDLSGYAEFFRDLAKAFPEPMPANAPRSAPAPQARAPLAVVEVGSFEASFVPTIDDFTRLDPRFRLPAEVWSRLPGHDRFGFAVFKLMKGEKRIHPMAFTFPRAAAGSVFFPTVHVHDGQVHAQARFDHALFLQRSPRARAGTPDGWRSSKKARYYVDVERARGLVDGDQPVHRLRLAGRAPNRDIYVDD
;
A
#
# COMPACT_ATOMS: atom_id res chain seq x y z
N MET A 1 0.65 9.75 -1.05
CA MET A 1 2.13 9.74 -1.06
C MET A 1 2.56 8.72 -0.02
N CYS A 2 3.84 8.41 0.10
CA CYS A 2 4.38 7.48 1.09
C CYS A 2 5.56 8.18 1.78
N CYS A 3 6.37 7.45 2.55
CA CYS A 3 7.70 7.93 2.90
C CYS A 3 8.68 7.57 1.77
N PHE A 4 9.34 8.57 1.18
CA PHE A 4 10.36 8.36 0.14
C PHE A 4 11.72 8.91 0.57
N SER A 5 12.80 8.17 0.28
CA SER A 5 14.16 8.59 0.64
C SER A 5 14.68 9.79 -0.18
N LYS A 6 14.04 10.09 -1.31
CA LYS A 6 14.39 11.15 -2.26
C LYS A 6 13.14 11.89 -2.75
N PRO A 7 13.29 13.11 -3.30
CA PRO A 7 12.19 13.83 -3.92
C PRO A 7 11.49 13.02 -5.01
N VAL A 8 10.17 13.11 -5.06
CA VAL A 8 9.32 12.51 -6.10
C VAL A 8 8.64 13.61 -6.89
N ARG A 9 8.47 13.44 -8.21
CA ARG A 9 7.74 14.41 -9.04
C ARG A 9 6.24 14.29 -8.81
N SER A 10 5.74 13.06 -8.77
CA SER A 10 4.34 12.78 -8.47
C SER A 10 4.14 11.37 -7.96
N VAL A 11 3.13 11.21 -7.11
CA VAL A 11 2.58 9.91 -6.70
C VAL A 11 1.07 10.03 -6.71
N SER A 12 0.40 9.08 -7.35
CA SER A 12 -1.06 9.07 -7.51
C SER A 12 -1.60 7.64 -7.56
N ALA A 13 -2.93 7.51 -7.63
CA ALA A 13 -3.63 6.25 -7.77
C ALA A 13 -3.14 5.19 -6.78
N THR A 14 -2.93 5.61 -5.53
CA THR A 14 -2.37 4.75 -4.50
C THR A 14 -3.43 3.76 -4.03
N ASN A 15 -3.07 2.49 -3.93
CA ASN A 15 -3.96 1.44 -3.42
C ASN A 15 -3.25 0.68 -2.31
N ILE A 16 -3.97 0.44 -1.22
CA ILE A 16 -3.46 -0.33 -0.09
C ILE A 16 -4.50 -1.37 0.27
N PHE A 17 -4.11 -2.63 0.34
CA PHE A 17 -4.94 -3.70 0.87
C PHE A 17 -4.36 -4.14 2.21
N ALA A 18 -5.22 -4.35 3.21
CA ALA A 18 -4.82 -4.93 4.47
C ALA A 18 -5.88 -5.88 5.03
N ARG A 19 -5.42 -6.92 5.73
CA ARG A 19 -6.28 -7.78 6.55
C ARG A 19 -5.48 -8.48 7.63
N GLU A 20 -6.16 -8.95 8.66
CA GLU A 20 -5.57 -9.89 9.62
C GLU A 20 -5.03 -11.15 8.91
N ALA A 21 -3.85 -11.59 9.34
CA ALA A 21 -3.26 -12.87 9.00
C ALA A 21 -3.21 -13.77 10.26
N PRO A 22 -3.06 -15.10 10.11
CA PRO A 22 -2.87 -16.00 11.24
C PRO A 22 -1.71 -15.57 12.17
N GLU A 23 -1.73 -16.08 13.40
CA GLU A 23 -0.61 -15.95 14.35
C GLU A 23 -0.24 -14.49 14.70
N GLY A 24 -1.26 -13.61 14.78
CA GLY A 24 -1.05 -12.21 15.15
C GLY A 24 -0.40 -11.36 14.06
N ARG A 25 -0.32 -11.87 12.83
CA ARG A 25 0.28 -11.16 11.70
C ARG A 25 -0.75 -10.31 10.95
N GLN A 26 -0.27 -9.50 10.02
CA GLN A 26 -1.10 -8.76 9.07
C GLN A 26 -0.61 -8.97 7.64
N TYR A 27 -1.53 -9.18 6.72
CA TYR A 27 -1.28 -9.06 5.29
C TYR A 27 -1.34 -7.58 4.88
N LEU A 28 -0.37 -7.13 4.08
CA LEU A 28 -0.40 -5.82 3.42
C LEU A 28 -0.07 -6.00 1.95
N ALA A 29 -0.79 -5.31 1.07
CA ALA A 29 -0.34 -5.05 -0.29
C ALA A 29 -0.45 -3.58 -0.64
N TYR A 30 0.44 -3.11 -1.51
CA TYR A 30 0.56 -1.70 -1.85
C TYR A 30 0.85 -1.52 -3.34
N SER A 31 0.19 -0.57 -3.99
CA SER A 31 0.56 -0.10 -5.33
C SER A 31 0.33 1.39 -5.48
N MET A 32 0.97 1.99 -6.47
CA MET A 32 0.81 3.40 -6.83
C MET A 32 1.31 3.66 -8.25
N THR A 33 1.00 4.83 -8.79
CA THR A 33 1.74 5.40 -9.91
C THR A 33 2.80 6.35 -9.35
N LEU A 34 4.04 6.20 -9.81
CA LEU A 34 5.20 7.00 -9.39
C LEU A 34 5.83 7.69 -10.60
N SER A 35 6.21 8.95 -10.44
CA SER A 35 7.14 9.65 -11.33
C SER A 35 8.31 10.20 -10.52
N ALA A 36 9.53 9.79 -10.85
CA ALA A 36 10.76 10.20 -10.17
C ALA A 36 11.91 10.44 -11.16
N SER A 37 12.83 11.36 -10.84
CA SER A 37 14.02 11.65 -11.64
C SER A 37 15.22 10.76 -11.31
N GLU A 38 15.23 10.12 -10.14
CA GLU A 38 16.31 9.27 -9.64
C GLU A 38 15.76 8.03 -8.96
N ASP A 39 16.62 7.01 -8.82
CA ASP A 39 16.29 5.80 -8.09
C ASP A 39 16.19 6.15 -6.61
N LEU A 40 15.20 5.57 -5.93
CA LEU A 40 14.85 5.95 -4.56
C LEU A 40 14.31 4.75 -3.79
N ALA A 41 14.10 4.92 -2.49
CA ALA A 41 13.37 3.95 -1.69
C ALA A 41 11.99 4.49 -1.32
N MET A 42 10.98 3.64 -1.44
CA MET A 42 9.74 3.77 -0.70
C MET A 42 9.89 3.02 0.62
N ILE A 43 9.53 3.67 1.71
CA ILE A 43 9.67 3.14 3.06
C ILE A 43 8.28 3.10 3.70
N LEU A 44 7.85 1.92 4.13
CA LEU A 44 6.59 1.71 4.83
C LEU A 44 6.86 1.49 6.32
N PRO A 45 6.47 2.42 7.21
CA PRO A 45 6.53 2.17 8.64
C PRO A 45 5.53 1.07 9.01
N LEU A 46 5.95 0.12 9.83
CA LEU A 46 5.18 -1.04 10.27
C LEU A 46 5.17 -1.12 11.81
N PRO A 47 3.99 -1.08 12.46
CA PRO A 47 3.89 -1.29 13.90
C PRO A 47 4.14 -2.77 14.22
N VAL A 48 5.38 -3.09 14.60
CA VAL A 48 5.84 -4.44 14.95
C VAL A 48 6.14 -4.54 16.45
N PRO A 49 6.11 -5.75 17.05
CA PRO A 49 6.58 -5.94 18.41
C PRO A 49 8.04 -5.48 18.60
N GLN A 50 8.38 -4.98 19.79
CA GLN A 50 9.78 -4.67 20.08
C GLN A 50 10.65 -5.93 20.04
N GLY A 51 11.88 -5.81 19.53
CA GLY A 51 12.79 -6.96 19.34
C GLY A 51 12.41 -7.85 18.16
N THR A 52 11.57 -7.37 17.23
CA THR A 52 11.27 -8.08 15.98
C THR A 52 12.57 -8.34 15.20
N ARG A 53 12.73 -9.57 14.72
CA ARG A 53 13.91 -10.01 13.95
C ARG A 53 13.89 -9.52 12.50
N ASP A 54 15.07 -9.48 11.88
CA ASP A 54 15.30 -9.10 10.48
C ASP A 54 14.47 -9.91 9.45
N ASP A 55 14.12 -11.15 9.77
CA ASP A 55 13.37 -12.08 8.90
C ASP A 55 11.87 -12.13 9.20
N ALA A 56 11.37 -11.24 10.06
CA ALA A 56 9.97 -11.28 10.50
C ALA A 56 8.96 -10.88 9.42
N VAL A 57 9.40 -10.20 8.35
CA VAL A 57 8.55 -9.85 7.21
C VAL A 57 8.70 -10.90 6.11
N THR A 58 7.57 -11.42 5.63
CA THR A 58 7.53 -12.40 4.54
C THR A 58 6.89 -11.77 3.32
N PHE A 59 7.68 -11.54 2.27
CA PHE A 59 7.17 -11.01 0.99
C PHE A 59 6.40 -12.06 0.22
N ILE A 60 5.34 -11.62 -0.46
CA ILE A 60 4.45 -12.44 -1.27
C ILE A 60 4.68 -12.04 -2.72
N ASP A 61 5.11 -13.01 -3.52
CA ASP A 61 5.29 -12.81 -4.96
C ASP A 61 3.93 -12.75 -5.67
N LEU A 62 3.56 -11.54 -6.08
CA LEU A 62 2.39 -11.26 -6.89
C LEU A 62 2.75 -10.99 -8.36
N SER A 63 3.96 -11.28 -8.83
CA SER A 63 4.39 -11.03 -10.23
C SER A 63 3.41 -11.61 -11.26
N GLY A 64 2.79 -12.74 -10.91
CA GLY A 64 1.73 -13.37 -11.67
C GLY A 64 0.36 -12.70 -11.56
N TYR A 65 0.19 -11.55 -10.88
CA TYR A 65 -1.10 -10.88 -10.64
C TYR A 65 -1.04 -9.33 -10.59
N ALA A 66 -0.44 -8.72 -11.62
CA ALA A 66 -0.31 -7.26 -11.73
C ALA A 66 -1.66 -6.48 -11.65
N GLU A 67 -2.77 -7.14 -11.98
CA GLU A 67 -4.12 -6.58 -12.01
C GLU A 67 -4.85 -6.62 -10.66
N PHE A 68 -4.22 -7.15 -9.61
CA PHE A 68 -4.82 -7.35 -8.28
C PHE A 68 -5.73 -6.19 -7.80
N PHE A 69 -5.21 -4.96 -7.75
CA PHE A 69 -6.00 -3.80 -7.30
C PHE A 69 -7.06 -3.34 -8.29
N ARG A 70 -6.84 -3.56 -9.59
CA ARG A 70 -7.86 -3.29 -10.61
C ARG A 70 -9.05 -4.23 -10.42
N ASP A 71 -8.77 -5.49 -10.08
CA ASP A 71 -9.78 -6.51 -9.83
C ASP A 71 -10.53 -6.23 -8.51
N LEU A 72 -9.83 -5.86 -7.43
CA LEU A 72 -10.47 -5.36 -6.20
C LEU A 72 -11.40 -4.16 -6.47
N ALA A 73 -10.98 -3.23 -7.33
CA ALA A 73 -11.79 -2.05 -7.65
C ALA A 73 -13.11 -2.39 -8.36
N LYS A 74 -13.21 -3.52 -9.08
CA LYS A 74 -14.46 -3.97 -9.73
C LYS A 74 -15.59 -4.21 -8.73
N ALA A 75 -15.25 -4.47 -7.47
CA ALA A 75 -16.21 -4.66 -6.39
C ALA A 75 -16.94 -3.35 -6.01
N PHE A 76 -16.46 -2.20 -6.50
CA PHE A 76 -16.95 -0.87 -6.14
C PHE A 76 -17.11 0.03 -7.37
N PRO A 77 -18.06 -0.26 -8.27
CA PRO A 77 -18.34 0.62 -9.39
C PRO A 77 -18.71 2.01 -8.87
N GLU A 78 -18.13 3.04 -9.50
CA GLU A 78 -18.59 4.42 -9.32
C GLU A 78 -19.91 4.58 -10.08
N PRO A 79 -20.89 5.33 -9.55
CA PRO A 79 -22.09 5.65 -10.31
C PRO A 79 -21.67 6.39 -11.58
N MET A 80 -22.07 5.89 -12.75
CA MET A 80 -21.92 6.65 -13.99
C MET A 80 -22.74 7.94 -13.86
N PRO A 81 -22.19 9.13 -14.15
CA PRO A 81 -23.02 10.33 -14.25
C PRO A 81 -24.04 10.10 -15.36
N ALA A 82 -25.31 10.38 -15.08
CA ALA A 82 -26.45 10.07 -15.95
C ALA A 82 -26.38 10.69 -17.37
N ASN A 83 -25.46 11.64 -17.61
CA ASN A 83 -25.31 12.38 -18.85
C ASN A 83 -23.88 12.34 -19.42
N ALA A 84 -23.23 11.18 -19.49
CA ALA A 84 -22.01 11.05 -20.28
C ALA A 84 -22.36 11.09 -21.79
N PRO A 85 -21.90 12.08 -22.58
CA PRO A 85 -22.11 12.07 -24.02
C PRO A 85 -21.40 10.86 -24.63
N ARG A 86 -22.08 10.15 -25.53
CA ARG A 86 -21.49 9.04 -26.29
C ARG A 86 -20.44 9.59 -27.25
N SER A 87 -19.16 9.45 -26.90
CA SER A 87 -18.04 9.76 -27.79
C SER A 87 -17.98 8.73 -28.93
N ALA A 88 -17.83 9.22 -30.16
CA ALA A 88 -17.54 8.38 -31.32
C ALA A 88 -16.16 7.70 -31.17
N PRO A 89 -15.92 6.55 -31.83
CA PRO A 89 -14.65 5.86 -31.72
C PRO A 89 -13.50 6.71 -32.30
N ALA A 90 -12.45 6.92 -31.49
CA ALA A 90 -11.21 7.55 -31.94
C ALA A 90 -10.42 6.60 -32.85
N PRO A 91 -9.68 7.10 -33.85
CA PRO A 91 -8.84 6.28 -34.71
C PRO A 91 -7.71 5.60 -33.93
N GLN A 92 -7.45 4.34 -34.26
CA GLN A 92 -6.43 3.50 -33.61
C GLN A 92 -5.01 4.05 -33.86
N ALA A 93 -4.40 4.60 -32.82
CA ALA A 93 -2.96 4.83 -32.78
C ALA A 93 -2.23 3.47 -32.78
N ARG A 94 -1.13 3.37 -33.54
CA ARG A 94 -0.25 2.20 -33.51
C ARG A 94 0.31 2.01 -32.10
N ALA A 95 0.20 0.79 -31.59
CA ALA A 95 0.70 0.45 -30.27
C ALA A 95 2.23 0.64 -30.23
N PRO A 96 2.77 1.39 -29.25
CA PRO A 96 4.20 1.34 -28.94
C PRO A 96 4.60 -0.10 -28.57
N LEU A 97 5.86 -0.46 -28.82
CA LEU A 97 6.44 -1.76 -28.49
C LEU A 97 6.20 -2.10 -27.02
N ALA A 98 5.93 -3.38 -26.74
CA ALA A 98 5.73 -3.87 -25.37
C ALA A 98 7.03 -3.76 -24.57
N VAL A 99 7.08 -2.86 -23.61
CA VAL A 99 8.04 -2.92 -22.51
C VAL A 99 7.50 -3.95 -21.53
N VAL A 100 8.16 -5.10 -21.42
CA VAL A 100 7.84 -6.13 -20.42
C VAL A 100 8.83 -5.98 -19.26
N GLU A 101 8.40 -5.26 -18.23
CA GLU A 101 9.07 -5.21 -16.93
C GLU A 101 8.24 -6.05 -15.96
N VAL A 102 8.70 -7.27 -15.68
CA VAL A 102 8.07 -8.19 -14.71
C VAL A 102 8.76 -7.96 -13.37
N GLY A 103 7.98 -7.67 -12.33
CA GLY A 103 8.51 -7.19 -11.05
C GLY A 103 9.55 -8.11 -10.42
N SER A 104 10.63 -7.50 -9.94
CA SER A 104 11.53 -7.95 -8.89
C SER A 104 12.03 -6.71 -8.16
N PHE A 105 11.15 -6.06 -7.40
CA PHE A 105 11.58 -4.96 -6.52
C PHE A 105 12.55 -5.53 -5.49
N GLU A 106 13.67 -4.85 -5.27
CA GLU A 106 14.53 -5.17 -4.14
C GLU A 106 13.86 -4.65 -2.87
N ALA A 107 13.45 -5.57 -2.00
CA ALA A 107 12.86 -5.23 -0.71
C ALA A 107 13.74 -5.68 0.45
N SER A 108 13.63 -4.97 1.57
CA SER A 108 14.29 -5.32 2.83
C SER A 108 13.39 -4.93 3.99
N PHE A 109 13.57 -5.61 5.12
CA PHE A 109 12.97 -5.21 6.39
C PHE A 109 14.05 -4.61 7.28
N VAL A 110 13.75 -3.46 7.89
CA VAL A 110 14.60 -2.74 8.82
C VAL A 110 13.90 -2.77 10.18
N PRO A 111 14.40 -3.52 11.17
CA PRO A 111 13.69 -3.69 12.44
C PRO A 111 13.57 -2.43 13.28
N THR A 112 14.58 -1.56 13.26
CA THR A 112 14.65 -0.34 14.06
C THR A 112 15.18 0.85 13.26
N ILE A 113 15.02 2.07 13.77
CA ILE A 113 15.60 3.26 13.12
C ILE A 113 17.13 3.14 12.98
N ASP A 114 17.81 2.57 13.97
CA ASP A 114 19.28 2.44 13.96
C ASP A 114 19.75 1.46 12.87
N ASP A 115 18.94 0.46 12.54
CA ASP A 115 19.23 -0.52 11.48
C ASP A 115 19.22 0.08 10.07
N PHE A 116 18.68 1.30 9.86
CA PHE A 116 18.82 1.97 8.56
C PHE A 116 20.29 2.13 8.19
N THR A 117 21.21 2.22 9.17
CA THR A 117 22.67 2.28 8.94
C THR A 117 23.26 1.10 8.18
N ARG A 118 22.47 0.04 7.93
CA ARG A 118 22.84 -1.17 7.20
C ARG A 118 22.42 -1.15 5.71
N LEU A 119 21.57 -0.21 5.27
CA LEU A 119 21.12 -0.13 3.86
C LEU A 119 22.13 0.58 2.94
N ASP A 120 21.87 0.82 1.66
CA ASP A 120 22.65 1.83 0.92
C ASP A 120 22.18 3.23 1.37
N PRO A 121 23.06 4.22 1.60
CA PRO A 121 22.66 5.59 1.99
C PRO A 121 21.60 6.23 1.08
N ARG A 122 21.52 5.87 -0.21
CA ARG A 122 20.51 6.37 -1.15
C ARG A 122 19.09 5.91 -0.81
N PHE A 123 18.95 4.82 -0.04
CA PHE A 123 17.69 4.16 0.28
C PHE A 123 17.27 4.35 1.74
N ARG A 124 17.81 5.36 2.42
CA ARG A 124 17.51 5.68 3.82
C ARG A 124 16.90 7.07 3.94
N LEU A 125 16.09 7.26 4.98
CA LEU A 125 15.77 8.59 5.50
C LEU A 125 16.66 8.87 6.73
N PRO A 126 17.06 10.14 6.97
CA PRO A 126 17.75 10.51 8.19
C PRO A 126 16.93 10.15 9.45
N ALA A 127 17.59 9.74 10.52
CA ALA A 127 16.93 9.30 11.75
C ALA A 127 16.02 10.39 12.34
N GLU A 128 16.43 11.65 12.20
CA GLU A 128 15.72 12.83 12.68
C GLU A 128 14.35 13.02 12.01
N VAL A 129 14.17 12.47 10.80
CA VAL A 129 12.87 12.48 10.11
C VAL A 129 11.87 11.59 10.86
N TRP A 130 12.32 10.41 11.30
CA TRP A 130 11.48 9.48 12.06
C TRP A 130 11.14 10.02 13.45
N SER A 131 12.06 10.74 14.09
CA SER A 131 11.82 11.40 15.39
C SER A 131 10.69 12.43 15.36
N ARG A 132 10.36 12.96 14.17
CA ARG A 132 9.25 13.91 13.96
C ARG A 132 7.90 13.24 13.78
N LEU A 133 7.86 11.91 13.71
CA LEU A 133 6.64 11.11 13.61
C LEU A 133 6.37 10.43 14.97
N PRO A 134 5.42 10.94 15.78
CA PRO A 134 5.12 10.38 17.09
C PRO A 134 4.83 8.87 17.02
N GLY A 135 5.46 8.10 17.91
CA GLY A 135 5.29 6.64 18.04
C GLY A 135 6.05 5.79 17.02
N HIS A 136 6.67 6.39 15.99
CA HIS A 136 7.39 5.65 14.95
C HIS A 136 8.78 5.16 15.40
N ASP A 137 9.25 5.61 16.57
CA ASP A 137 10.45 5.11 17.25
C ASP A 137 10.36 3.62 17.59
N ARG A 138 9.14 3.06 17.63
CA ARG A 138 8.87 1.65 17.93
C ARG A 138 8.53 0.80 16.70
N PHE A 139 8.62 1.38 15.51
CA PHE A 139 8.22 0.72 14.28
C PHE A 139 9.43 0.03 13.62
N GLY A 140 9.13 -1.02 12.86
CA GLY A 140 10.03 -1.53 11.82
C GLY A 140 9.63 -0.95 10.47
N PHE A 141 10.39 -1.23 9.43
CA PHE A 141 10.18 -0.62 8.12
C PHE A 141 10.36 -1.62 6.98
N ALA A 142 9.35 -1.75 6.12
CA ALA A 142 9.54 -2.40 4.82
C ALA A 142 10.07 -1.37 3.82
N VAL A 143 11.22 -1.63 3.24
CA VAL A 143 11.92 -0.73 2.33
C VAL A 143 11.94 -1.34 0.94
N PHE A 144 11.45 -0.61 -0.05
CA PHE A 144 11.37 -1.03 -1.45
C PHE A 144 12.20 -0.09 -2.31
N LYS A 145 13.22 -0.61 -2.98
CA LYS A 145 14.01 0.18 -3.95
C LYS A 145 13.24 0.26 -5.26
N LEU A 146 13.04 1.49 -5.73
CA LEU A 146 12.28 1.80 -6.93
C LEU A 146 13.17 2.54 -7.92
N MET A 147 13.18 2.04 -9.15
CA MET A 147 13.90 2.68 -10.26
C MET A 147 13.17 3.94 -10.70
N LYS A 148 13.94 4.96 -11.14
CA LYS A 148 13.45 6.22 -11.70
C LYS A 148 12.51 6.04 -12.89
N GLY A 149 11.88 7.14 -13.29
CA GLY A 149 10.96 7.21 -14.42
C GLY A 149 9.49 7.29 -13.97
N GLU A 150 8.61 7.31 -14.97
CA GLU A 150 7.16 7.26 -14.76
C GLU A 150 6.66 5.84 -14.96
N LYS A 151 6.06 5.26 -13.92
CA LYS A 151 5.59 3.88 -13.97
C LYS A 151 4.46 3.62 -12.96
N ARG A 152 3.60 2.68 -13.32
CA ARG A 152 2.71 2.03 -12.36
C ARG A 152 3.51 0.94 -11.64
N ILE A 153 3.61 1.07 -10.33
CA ILE A 153 4.31 0.12 -9.48
C ILE A 153 3.46 -1.15 -9.35
N HIS A 154 4.12 -2.28 -9.61
CA HIS A 154 3.54 -3.60 -9.40
C HIS A 154 3.10 -3.77 -7.93
N PRO A 155 1.98 -4.46 -7.63
CA PRO A 155 1.59 -4.73 -6.25
C PRO A 155 2.74 -5.34 -5.43
N MET A 156 3.14 -4.63 -4.36
CA MET A 156 4.12 -5.08 -3.38
C MET A 156 3.35 -5.67 -2.21
N ALA A 157 3.46 -6.97 -1.95
CA ALA A 157 2.71 -7.65 -0.90
C ALA A 157 3.62 -8.36 0.09
N PHE A 158 3.23 -8.38 1.37
CA PHE A 158 3.98 -9.05 2.43
C PHE A 158 3.10 -9.29 3.66
N THR A 159 3.62 -10.08 4.59
CA THR A 159 3.10 -10.19 5.96
C THR A 159 4.11 -9.68 6.97
N PHE A 160 3.62 -9.14 8.08
CA PHE A 160 4.45 -8.70 9.22
C PHE A 160 3.75 -9.00 10.56
N PRO A 161 4.48 -9.19 11.67
CA PRO A 161 3.88 -9.32 13.00
C PRO A 161 3.30 -7.98 13.47
N ARG A 162 2.10 -7.98 14.05
CA ARG A 162 1.49 -6.76 14.57
C ARG A 162 1.92 -6.46 16.00
N ALA A 163 2.18 -5.20 16.31
CA ALA A 163 2.40 -4.73 17.68
C ALA A 163 1.13 -4.83 18.56
N ALA A 164 -0.05 -4.66 17.98
CA ALA A 164 -1.33 -4.68 18.70
C ALA A 164 -2.34 -5.58 17.98
N ALA A 165 -3.07 -6.38 18.77
CA ALA A 165 -4.21 -7.13 18.28
C ALA A 165 -5.46 -6.23 18.19
N GLY A 166 -6.47 -6.68 17.43
CA GLY A 166 -7.77 -6.00 17.35
C GLY A 166 -7.81 -4.74 16.47
N SER A 167 -6.78 -4.50 15.67
CA SER A 167 -6.81 -3.47 14.63
C SER A 167 -6.04 -3.90 13.38
N VAL A 168 -6.46 -3.37 12.24
CA VAL A 168 -5.78 -3.45 10.95
C VAL A 168 -5.15 -2.10 10.64
N PHE A 169 -3.83 -2.12 10.42
CA PHE A 169 -3.01 -0.95 10.14
C PHE A 169 -2.84 -0.68 8.64
N PHE A 170 -2.91 0.59 8.24
CA PHE A 170 -2.60 1.05 6.90
C PHE A 170 -1.50 2.12 6.99
N PRO A 171 -0.32 1.91 6.37
CA PRO A 171 0.72 2.93 6.31
C PRO A 171 0.28 4.02 5.32
N THR A 172 -0.15 5.16 5.84
CA THR A 172 -0.64 6.30 5.07
C THR A 172 0.05 7.61 5.42
N VAL A 173 0.98 7.60 6.37
CA VAL A 173 1.82 8.76 6.63
C VAL A 173 2.72 9.05 5.42
N HIS A 174 2.89 10.34 5.13
CA HIS A 174 3.70 10.85 4.05
C HIS A 174 4.95 11.52 4.61
N VAL A 175 6.10 11.18 4.02
CA VAL A 175 7.35 11.91 4.16
C VAL A 175 7.92 12.10 2.77
N HIS A 176 8.07 13.36 2.38
CA HIS A 176 8.74 13.71 1.13
C HIS A 176 9.64 14.91 1.38
N ASP A 177 10.68 15.04 0.56
CA ASP A 177 11.66 16.13 0.64
C ASP A 177 12.37 16.22 2.01
N GLY A 178 12.46 15.10 2.72
CA GLY A 178 13.05 15.03 4.07
C GLY A 178 12.21 15.73 5.15
N GLN A 179 10.95 16.05 4.86
CA GLN A 179 10.07 16.78 5.77
C GLN A 179 8.82 15.98 6.14
N VAL A 180 8.38 16.22 7.36
CA VAL A 180 7.10 15.76 7.88
C VAL A 180 6.18 16.98 7.91
N HIS A 181 5.10 16.93 7.14
CA HIS A 181 4.06 17.96 7.15
C HIS A 181 2.89 17.53 8.03
N ALA A 182 2.23 18.47 8.72
CA ALA A 182 1.06 18.17 9.54
C ALA A 182 -0.17 17.69 8.73
N GLN A 183 -0.25 18.13 7.48
CA GLN A 183 -1.27 17.71 6.52
C GLN A 183 -0.62 17.21 5.24
N ALA A 184 -1.30 16.29 4.58
CA ALA A 184 -0.86 15.75 3.31
C ALA A 184 -2.03 15.59 2.32
N ARG A 185 -1.70 15.55 1.03
CA ARG A 185 -2.69 15.29 -0.03
C ARG A 185 -2.79 13.78 -0.29
N PHE A 186 -4.00 13.26 -0.21
CA PHE A 186 -4.33 11.87 -0.45
C PHE A 186 -5.02 11.69 -1.80
N ASP A 187 -4.64 10.61 -2.49
CA ASP A 187 -5.40 9.98 -3.59
C ASP A 187 -5.24 8.46 -3.43
N HIS A 188 -5.92 7.93 -2.41
CA HIS A 188 -5.79 6.54 -1.99
C HIS A 188 -7.13 5.80 -2.09
N ALA A 189 -7.08 4.54 -2.48
CA ALA A 189 -8.10 3.56 -2.15
C ALA A 189 -7.53 2.58 -1.13
N LEU A 190 -8.12 2.54 0.06
CA LEU A 190 -7.83 1.52 1.06
C LEU A 190 -8.83 0.38 0.89
N PHE A 191 -8.35 -0.85 0.90
CA PHE A 191 -9.13 -2.07 0.82
C PHE A 191 -8.88 -2.90 2.08
N LEU A 192 -9.96 -3.34 2.72
CA LEU A 192 -9.93 -4.04 4.00
C LEU A 192 -10.69 -5.37 3.90
N GLN A 193 -10.11 -6.45 4.41
CA GLN A 193 -10.91 -7.57 4.91
C GLN A 193 -10.78 -7.63 6.43
N ARG A 194 -11.92 -7.69 7.10
CA ARG A 194 -11.99 -7.72 8.55
C ARG A 194 -11.78 -9.14 9.05
N SER A 195 -11.36 -9.28 10.30
CA SER A 195 -11.40 -10.54 11.02
C SER A 195 -12.83 -11.08 11.05
N PRO A 196 -13.04 -12.40 10.91
CA PRO A 196 -14.34 -13.01 11.21
C PRO A 196 -14.82 -12.76 12.65
N ARG A 197 -13.90 -12.39 13.55
CA ARG A 197 -14.19 -12.07 14.96
C ARG A 197 -14.59 -10.60 15.16
N ALA A 198 -14.44 -9.78 14.12
CA ALA A 198 -14.71 -8.36 14.21
C ALA A 198 -16.20 -8.07 14.41
N ARG A 199 -16.49 -6.88 14.94
CA ARG A 199 -17.89 -6.42 15.07
C ARG A 199 -18.57 -6.48 13.71
N ALA A 200 -19.70 -7.16 13.64
CA ALA A 200 -20.47 -7.29 12.40
C ALA A 200 -20.81 -5.92 11.81
N GLY A 201 -20.76 -5.82 10.48
CA GLY A 201 -21.10 -4.60 9.74
C GLY A 201 -19.92 -3.97 9.01
N THR A 202 -20.25 -2.93 8.23
CA THR A 202 -19.28 -2.16 7.47
C THR A 202 -18.74 -1.03 8.35
N PRO A 203 -17.42 -0.82 8.46
CA PRO A 203 -16.89 0.30 9.23
C PRO A 203 -17.37 1.65 8.68
N ASP A 204 -17.49 2.65 9.54
CA ASP A 204 -18.02 3.96 9.17
C ASP A 204 -17.20 4.63 8.06
N GLY A 205 -17.88 5.11 7.01
CA GLY A 205 -17.26 5.70 5.84
C GLY A 205 -16.71 4.70 4.82
N TRP A 206 -16.74 3.40 5.12
CA TRP A 206 -16.36 2.36 4.17
C TRP A 206 -17.58 1.89 3.37
N ARG A 207 -17.34 1.44 2.14
CA ARG A 207 -18.31 0.68 1.34
C ARG A 207 -17.96 -0.80 1.42
N SER A 208 -18.94 -1.69 1.45
CA SER A 208 -18.72 -3.15 1.39
C SER A 208 -19.09 -3.72 0.03
N SER A 209 -18.35 -4.73 -0.41
CA SER A 209 -18.69 -5.56 -1.56
C SER A 209 -19.49 -6.81 -1.15
N LYS A 210 -19.86 -7.63 -2.16
CA LYS A 210 -20.13 -9.07 -1.96
C LYS A 210 -18.81 -9.82 -1.68
N LYS A 211 -18.85 -11.16 -1.59
CA LYS A 211 -17.66 -12.00 -1.45
C LYS A 211 -16.56 -11.67 -2.46
N ALA A 212 -15.31 -11.61 -2.00
CA ALA A 212 -14.17 -11.19 -2.80
C ALA A 212 -13.96 -12.05 -4.06
N ARG A 213 -14.24 -13.36 -3.99
CA ARG A 213 -14.08 -14.30 -5.12
C ARG A 213 -14.88 -13.95 -6.37
N TYR A 214 -15.88 -13.07 -6.29
CA TYR A 214 -16.61 -12.61 -7.47
C TYR A 214 -15.84 -11.55 -8.28
N TYR A 215 -14.77 -10.99 -7.71
CA TYR A 215 -14.06 -9.85 -8.28
C TYR A 215 -12.57 -10.12 -8.46
N VAL A 216 -11.97 -10.91 -7.56
CA VAL A 216 -10.54 -11.26 -7.59
C VAL A 216 -10.31 -12.74 -7.87
N ASP A 217 -9.17 -13.04 -8.48
CA ASP A 217 -8.61 -14.37 -8.62
C ASP A 217 -7.88 -14.75 -7.32
N VAL A 218 -8.52 -15.59 -6.51
CA VAL A 218 -8.03 -15.95 -5.16
C VAL A 218 -6.76 -16.80 -5.23
N GLU A 219 -6.60 -17.62 -6.27
CA GLU A 219 -5.42 -18.46 -6.46
C GLU A 219 -4.20 -17.59 -6.79
N ARG A 220 -4.36 -16.68 -7.75
CA ARG A 220 -3.31 -15.70 -8.11
C ARG A 220 -3.02 -14.73 -6.98
N ALA A 221 -3.95 -14.51 -6.04
CA ALA A 221 -3.73 -13.70 -4.85
C ALA A 221 -2.86 -14.39 -3.77
N ARG A 222 -2.45 -15.65 -3.95
CA ARG A 222 -1.48 -16.35 -3.07
C ARG A 222 -1.85 -16.31 -1.57
N GLY A 223 -3.15 -16.45 -1.27
CA GLY A 223 -3.66 -16.41 0.11
C GLY A 223 -3.75 -15.01 0.72
N LEU A 224 -3.39 -13.95 -0.02
CA LEU A 224 -3.52 -12.57 0.43
C LEU A 224 -4.99 -12.20 0.69
N VAL A 225 -5.92 -12.73 -0.10
CA VAL A 225 -7.35 -12.45 -0.01
C VAL A 225 -8.11 -13.71 0.43
N ASP A 226 -9.00 -13.56 1.39
CA ASP A 226 -10.02 -14.56 1.71
C ASP A 226 -11.19 -14.40 0.72
N GLY A 227 -11.35 -15.36 -0.18
CA GLY A 227 -12.38 -15.34 -1.21
C GLY A 227 -13.81 -15.41 -0.69
N ASP A 228 -14.04 -15.89 0.54
CA ASP A 228 -15.37 -16.04 1.13
C ASP A 228 -15.85 -14.81 1.91
N GLN A 229 -14.96 -13.87 2.16
CA GLN A 229 -15.28 -12.64 2.87
C GLN A 229 -15.50 -11.47 1.92
N PRO A 230 -16.31 -10.46 2.30
CA PRO A 230 -16.37 -9.22 1.55
C PRO A 230 -15.03 -8.48 1.60
N VAL A 231 -14.87 -7.52 0.71
CA VAL A 231 -13.86 -6.46 0.82
C VAL A 231 -14.60 -5.18 1.17
N HIS A 232 -14.00 -4.35 2.01
CA HIS A 232 -14.45 -3.00 2.27
C HIS A 232 -13.50 -2.00 1.61
N ARG A 233 -14.02 -0.87 1.11
CA ARG A 233 -13.20 0.18 0.51
C ARG A 233 -13.48 1.55 1.13
N LEU A 234 -12.40 2.26 1.46
CA LEU A 234 -12.39 3.69 1.80
C LEU A 234 -11.61 4.45 0.72
N ARG A 235 -12.17 5.57 0.24
CA ARG A 235 -11.47 6.50 -0.65
C ARG A 235 -10.99 7.69 0.17
N LEU A 236 -9.69 7.96 0.12
CA LEU A 236 -9.07 9.14 0.75
C LEU A 236 -8.65 10.09 -0.36
N ALA A 237 -9.30 11.25 -0.43
CA ALA A 237 -9.05 12.25 -1.46
C ALA A 237 -8.90 13.64 -0.83
N GLY A 238 -7.96 14.43 -1.36
CA GLY A 238 -7.75 15.81 -0.93
C GLY A 238 -6.80 15.94 0.26
N ARG A 239 -6.81 17.10 0.93
CA ARG A 239 -5.93 17.38 2.07
C ARG A 239 -6.54 16.86 3.36
N ALA A 240 -5.77 16.12 4.15
CA ALA A 240 -6.16 15.62 5.47
C ALA A 240 -4.93 15.57 6.41
N PRO A 241 -5.13 15.36 7.73
CA PRO A 241 -4.02 15.16 8.66
C PRO A 241 -3.08 14.04 8.19
N ASN A 242 -1.78 14.28 8.31
CA ASN A 242 -0.74 13.34 7.91
C ASN A 242 -0.51 12.29 9.01
N ARG A 243 -1.25 11.20 8.96
CA ARG A 243 -1.17 10.10 9.92
C ARG A 243 -1.51 8.77 9.27
N ASP A 244 -1.02 7.70 9.88
CA ASP A 244 -1.45 6.36 9.54
C ASP A 244 -2.90 6.11 9.96
N ILE A 245 -3.53 5.12 9.32
CA ILE A 245 -4.90 4.72 9.59
C ILE A 245 -4.91 3.37 10.28
N TYR A 246 -5.67 3.30 11.37
CA TYR A 246 -6.02 2.07 12.06
C TYR A 246 -7.52 1.85 11.91
N VAL A 247 -7.91 0.62 11.62
CA VAL A 247 -9.32 0.21 11.61
C VAL A 247 -9.51 -0.85 12.67
N ASP A 248 -10.46 -0.63 13.57
CA ASP A 248 -10.78 -1.61 14.61
C ASP A 248 -11.30 -2.91 13.99
N ASP A 249 -10.68 -4.00 14.42
CA ASP A 249 -10.96 -5.35 13.97
C ASP A 249 -11.47 -6.19 15.13
#